data_AF-A0A162ACM4-F1
#
_entry.id   AF-A0A162ACM4-F1
#
_cell.length_a   1.000
_cell.length_b   1.000
_cell.length_c   1.000
_cell.angle_alpha   90.00
_cell.angle_beta   90.00
_cell.angle_gamma   90.00
#
_symmetry.space_group_name_H-M   'P 1'
#
loop_
_entity.id
_entity.type
_entity.pdbx_description
1 polymer ?
#
loop_
_entity_poly.entity_id
_entity_poly.type
_entity_poly.pdbx_seq_one_letter_code
_entity_poly.pdbx_strand_id
1 'polypeptide(L)'
;MTGTPSEFITFVSDIFPLLQIYAGSFFAIPLVRWFFVQRRNAEIENRNQAREQRSLQLEQPDLSLRRKLLSARDMANKTFISQDRIVYSTERDLIEQDYEEKEWEKRFREIQQSD
;
A
#
# COMPACT_ATOMS: atom_id res chain seq x y z
N MET A 1 44.16 50.63 -15.28
CA MET A 1 44.01 50.92 -13.84
C MET A 1 44.41 49.67 -13.07
N THR A 2 45.68 49.56 -12.68
CA THR A 2 46.16 48.46 -11.83
C THR A 2 45.96 48.90 -10.38
N GLY A 3 44.93 48.36 -9.72
CA GLY A 3 44.71 48.57 -8.29
C GLY A 3 45.92 48.13 -7.48
N THR A 4 46.13 48.74 -6.32
CA THR A 4 47.29 48.41 -5.48
C THR A 4 47.16 46.97 -4.96
N PRO A 5 48.27 46.23 -4.74
CA PRO A 5 48.22 44.85 -4.23
C PRO A 5 47.36 44.67 -2.96
N SER A 6 47.26 45.72 -2.14
CA SER A 6 46.41 45.75 -0.95
C SER A 6 44.92 45.67 -1.25
N GLU A 7 44.44 46.35 -2.30
CA GLU A 7 43.02 46.33 -2.67
C GLU A 7 42.57 44.96 -3.17
N PHE A 8 43.47 44.26 -3.89
CA PHE A 8 43.22 42.90 -4.34
C PHE A 8 43.13 41.90 -3.19
N ILE A 9 44.02 42.01 -2.19
CA ILE A 9 44.01 41.13 -1.01
C ILE A 9 42.72 41.32 -0.21
N THR A 10 42.28 42.57 0.00
CA THR A 10 41.01 42.85 0.69
C THR A 10 39.83 42.25 -0.07
N PHE A 11 39.75 42.44 -1.38
CA PHE A 11 38.68 41.85 -2.20
C PHE A 11 38.62 40.32 -2.10
N VAL A 12 39.77 39.65 -2.19
CA VAL A 12 39.84 38.19 -2.05
C VAL A 12 39.41 37.77 -0.64
N SER A 13 39.86 38.48 0.39
CA SER A 13 39.49 38.20 1.78
C SER A 13 38.00 38.35 2.03
N ASP A 14 37.34 39.32 1.38
CA ASP A 14 35.91 39.58 1.55
C ASP A 14 35.04 38.50 0.89
N ILE A 15 35.46 37.98 -0.28
CA ILE A 15 34.69 36.97 -1.01
C ILE A 15 35.00 35.54 -0.55
N PHE A 16 36.16 35.30 0.06
CA PHE A 16 36.62 33.96 0.43
C PHE A 16 35.66 33.21 1.39
N PRO A 17 35.07 33.82 2.43
CA PRO A 17 34.10 33.14 3.29
C PRO A 17 32.86 32.66 2.52
N LEU A 18 32.37 33.46 1.57
CA LEU A 18 31.24 33.08 0.72
C LEU A 18 31.59 31.85 -0.14
N LEU A 19 32.78 31.84 -0.74
CA LEU A 19 33.27 30.69 -1.50
C LEU A 19 33.44 29.45 -0.63
N GLN A 20 33.89 29.58 0.62
CA GLN A 20 34.03 28.45 1.55
C GLN A 20 32.67 27.84 1.88
N ILE A 21 31.66 28.65 2.17
CA ILE A 21 30.29 28.16 2.42
C ILE A 21 29.75 27.43 1.19
N TYR A 22 29.96 28.01 0.00
CA TYR A 22 29.53 27.40 -1.26
C TYR A 22 30.21 26.04 -1.49
N ALA A 23 31.55 26.01 -1.40
CA ALA A 23 32.33 24.78 -1.57
C ALA A 23 31.93 23.72 -0.55
N GLY A 24 31.78 24.09 0.74
CA GLY A 24 31.33 23.19 1.78
C GLY A 24 29.93 22.64 1.51
N SER A 25 28.98 23.50 1.14
CA SER A 25 27.59 23.11 0.84
C SER A 25 27.49 22.20 -0.38
N PHE A 26 28.31 22.45 -1.41
CA PHE A 26 28.36 21.65 -2.63
C PHE A 26 28.67 20.17 -2.34
N PHE A 27 29.49 19.87 -1.33
CA PHE A 27 29.78 18.50 -0.92
C PHE A 27 28.85 18.00 0.20
N ALA A 28 28.53 18.86 1.16
CA ALA A 28 27.73 18.48 2.32
C ALA A 28 26.30 18.06 1.92
N ILE A 29 25.64 18.81 1.04
CA ILE A 29 24.25 18.54 0.64
C ILE A 29 24.13 17.18 -0.06
N PRO A 30 24.93 16.87 -1.13
CA PRO A 30 24.89 15.56 -1.75
C PRO A 30 25.26 14.43 -0.79
N LEU A 31 26.23 14.62 0.10
CA LEU A 31 26.67 13.59 1.04
C LEU A 31 25.57 13.23 2.04
N VAL A 32 24.95 14.25 2.64
CA VAL A 32 23.83 14.06 3.57
C VAL A 32 22.65 13.41 2.85
N ARG A 33 22.31 13.88 1.65
CA ARG A 33 21.24 13.28 0.83
C ARG A 33 21.53 11.82 0.52
N TRP A 34 22.75 11.52 0.05
CA TRP A 34 23.19 10.17 -0.26
C TRP A 34 23.05 9.24 0.94
N PHE A 35 23.44 9.70 2.13
CA PHE A 35 23.31 8.93 3.37
C PHE A 35 21.86 8.56 3.69
N PHE A 36 20.93 9.52 3.64
CA PHE A 36 19.52 9.26 3.90
C PHE A 36 18.88 8.35 2.85
N VAL A 37 19.22 8.55 1.57
CA VAL A 37 18.73 7.72 0.47
C VAL A 37 19.23 6.29 0.62
N GLN A 38 20.49 6.08 0.97
CA GLN A 38 21.03 4.73 1.19
C GLN A 38 20.32 3.99 2.32
N ARG A 39 20.07 4.68 3.45
CA ARG A 39 19.31 4.08 4.56
C ARG A 39 17.90 3.68 4.12
N ARG A 40 17.21 4.58 3.41
CA ARG A 40 15.85 4.31 2.95
C ARG A 40 15.80 3.17 1.93
N ASN A 41 16.77 3.11 1.03
CA ASN A 41 16.87 2.03 0.05
C ASN A 41 17.11 0.68 0.74
N ALA A 42 17.95 0.63 1.79
CA ALA A 42 18.16 -0.60 2.56
C ALA A 42 16.88 -1.10 3.26
N GLU A 43 16.06 -0.19 3.80
CA GLU A 43 14.76 -0.55 4.37
C GLU A 43 13.78 -1.09 3.31
N ILE A 44 13.77 -0.47 2.13
CA ILE A 44 12.94 -0.92 1.00
C ILE A 44 13.39 -2.30 0.52
N GLU A 45 14.70 -2.50 0.39
CA GLU A 45 15.29 -3.75 -0.06
C GLU A 45 14.93 -4.91 0.88
N ASN A 46 15.06 -4.72 2.20
CA ASN A 46 14.67 -5.74 3.18
C ASN A 46 13.18 -6.14 3.03
N ARG A 47 12.29 -5.15 2.87
CA ARG A 47 10.86 -5.42 2.64
C ARG A 47 10.60 -6.12 1.32
N ASN A 48 11.34 -5.78 0.26
CA ASN A 48 11.19 -6.41 -1.04
C ASN A 48 11.64 -7.87 -0.99
N GLN A 49 12.77 -8.16 -0.35
CA GLN A 49 13.24 -9.54 -0.13
C GLN A 49 12.21 -10.37 0.65
N ALA A 50 11.61 -9.82 1.70
CA ALA A 50 10.54 -10.51 2.43
C ALA A 50 9.32 -10.80 1.55
N ARG A 51 8.94 -9.88 0.65
CA ARG A 51 7.83 -10.08 -0.30
C ARG A 51 8.17 -11.10 -1.37
N GLU A 52 9.39 -11.08 -1.89
CA GLU A 52 9.89 -12.04 -2.86
C GLU A 52 9.89 -13.46 -2.28
N GLN A 53 10.42 -13.65 -1.07
CA GLN A 53 10.40 -14.94 -0.39
C GLN A 53 8.97 -15.48 -0.22
N ARG A 54 8.01 -14.60 0.11
CA ARG A 54 6.60 -14.97 0.23
C ARG A 54 5.97 -15.30 -1.11
N SER A 55 6.34 -14.59 -2.18
CA SER A 55 5.92 -14.89 -3.55
C SER A 55 6.40 -16.28 -3.98
N LEU A 56 7.69 -16.59 -3.74
CA LEU A 56 8.27 -17.90 -4.04
C LEU A 56 7.55 -19.03 -3.30
N GLN A 57 7.21 -18.83 -2.02
CA GLN A 57 6.41 -19.78 -1.24
C GLN A 57 4.99 -19.99 -1.78
N LEU A 58 4.42 -18.99 -2.46
CA LEU A 58 3.10 -19.10 -3.10
C LEU A 58 3.17 -19.79 -4.47
N GLU A 59 4.29 -19.69 -5.19
CA GLU A 59 4.50 -20.41 -6.46
C GLU A 59 4.67 -21.92 -6.26
N GLN A 60 5.28 -22.33 -5.14
CA GLN A 60 5.38 -23.74 -4.73
C GLN A 60 4.65 -23.96 -3.40
N PRO A 61 3.31 -23.90 -3.38
CA PRO A 61 2.55 -23.92 -2.15
C PRO A 61 2.54 -25.33 -1.55
N ASP A 62 2.74 -25.41 -0.24
CA ASP A 62 2.45 -26.62 0.54
C ASP A 62 0.98 -27.05 0.35
N LEU A 63 0.70 -28.35 0.50
CA LEU A 63 -0.62 -28.96 0.31
C LEU A 63 -1.71 -28.24 1.11
N SER A 64 -1.39 -27.83 2.34
CA SER A 64 -2.29 -27.09 3.24
C SER A 64 -2.64 -25.70 2.70
N LEU A 65 -1.64 -24.98 2.17
CA LEU A 65 -1.79 -23.64 1.61
C LEU A 65 -2.54 -23.68 0.27
N ARG A 66 -2.21 -24.64 -0.59
CA ARG A 66 -2.91 -24.86 -1.86
C ARG A 66 -4.40 -25.12 -1.65
N ARG A 67 -4.78 -25.93 -0.66
CA ARG A 67 -6.18 -26.18 -0.32
C ARG A 67 -6.90 -24.91 0.15
N LYS A 68 -6.24 -24.07 0.97
CA LYS A 68 -6.80 -22.77 1.39
C LYS A 68 -6.99 -21.80 0.22
N LEU A 69 -6.01 -21.71 -0.69
CA LEU A 69 -6.09 -20.84 -1.87
C LEU A 69 -7.22 -21.26 -2.81
N LEU A 70 -7.38 -22.56 -3.07
CA LEU A 70 -8.49 -23.08 -3.88
C LEU A 70 -9.84 -22.78 -3.23
N SER A 71 -9.99 -23.04 -1.93
CA SER A 71 -11.21 -22.70 -1.19
C SER A 71 -11.53 -21.21 -1.24
N ALA A 72 -10.53 -20.35 -1.04
CA ALA A 72 -10.70 -18.89 -1.13
C ALA A 72 -11.15 -18.44 -2.52
N ARG A 73 -10.59 -19.02 -3.59
CA ARG A 73 -11.00 -18.75 -4.98
C ARG A 73 -12.45 -19.18 -5.23
N ASP A 74 -12.83 -20.36 -4.74
CA ASP A 74 -14.18 -20.89 -4.93
C ASP A 74 -15.21 -20.07 -4.13
N MET A 75 -14.83 -19.54 -2.95
CA MET A 75 -15.65 -18.60 -2.19
C MET A 75 -15.77 -17.24 -2.89
N ALA A 76 -14.66 -16.67 -3.39
CA ALA A 76 -14.67 -15.39 -4.09
C ALA A 76 -15.59 -15.40 -5.32
N ASN A 77 -15.63 -16.52 -6.06
CA ASN A 77 -16.55 -16.68 -7.19
C ASN A 77 -18.00 -16.89 -6.77
N LYS A 78 -18.26 -17.33 -5.54
CA LYS A 78 -19.62 -17.59 -5.01
C LYS A 78 -20.26 -16.39 -4.32
N THR A 79 -19.50 -15.39 -3.89
CA THR A 79 -20.00 -14.31 -3.02
C THR A 79 -20.38 -13.05 -3.79
N PHE A 80 -21.32 -13.16 -4.75
CA PHE A 80 -22.16 -12.03 -5.12
C PHE A 80 -23.60 -12.38 -4.77
N ILE A 81 -23.96 -12.19 -3.50
CA ILE A 81 -25.34 -12.29 -3.03
C ILE A 81 -25.92 -10.88 -3.20
N SER A 82 -26.67 -10.65 -4.28
CA SER A 82 -27.39 -9.39 -4.47
C SER A 82 -28.38 -9.16 -3.32
N GLN A 83 -28.61 -7.89 -2.95
CA GLN A 83 -29.51 -7.50 -1.85
C GLN A 83 -30.96 -8.01 -2.02
N ASP A 84 -31.37 -8.36 -3.24
CA ASP A 84 -32.67 -8.96 -3.57
C ASP A 84 -32.80 -10.43 -3.11
N ARG A 85 -31.70 -11.09 -2.70
CA ARG A 85 -31.67 -12.49 -2.26
C ARG A 85 -31.30 -12.68 -0.79
N ILE A 86 -31.19 -11.59 -0.03
CA ILE A 86 -30.81 -11.62 1.39
C ILE A 86 -32.06 -11.44 2.24
N VAL A 87 -32.60 -12.55 2.76
CA VAL A 87 -33.75 -12.56 3.69
C VAL A 87 -33.34 -12.13 5.09
N TYR A 88 -32.12 -12.50 5.50
CA TYR A 88 -31.59 -12.20 6.82
C TYR A 88 -30.35 -11.31 6.70
N SER A 89 -30.41 -10.12 7.29
CA SER A 89 -29.33 -9.13 7.26
C SER A 89 -29.13 -8.54 8.66
N THR A 90 -27.88 -8.39 9.07
CA THR A 90 -27.52 -7.73 10.33
C THR A 90 -27.78 -6.23 10.33
N GLU A 91 -28.08 -5.64 9.17
CA GLU A 91 -28.40 -4.21 9.03
C GLU A 91 -29.88 -3.89 9.30
N ARG A 92 -30.77 -4.89 9.22
CA ARG A 92 -32.22 -4.71 9.41
C ARG A 92 -32.64 -5.20 10.79
N ASP A 93 -33.73 -4.64 11.31
CA ASP A 93 -34.27 -5.07 12.61
C ASP A 93 -34.89 -6.48 12.49
N LEU A 94 -34.87 -7.24 13.59
CA LEU A 94 -35.32 -8.65 13.60
C LEU A 94 -36.81 -8.79 13.28
N ILE A 95 -37.62 -7.81 13.67
CA ILE A 95 -39.07 -7.81 13.46
C ILE A 95 -39.42 -7.64 11.97
N GLU A 96 -38.65 -6.83 11.24
CA GLU A 96 -38.83 -6.63 9.81
C GLU A 96 -38.43 -7.89 9.01
N GLN A 97 -37.40 -8.60 9.46
CA GLN A 97 -36.93 -9.86 8.82
C GLN A 97 -37.94 -11.00 8.95
N ASP A 98 -38.61 -11.14 10.11
CA ASP A 98 -39.64 -12.16 10.35
C ASP A 98 -40.86 -12.02 9.42
N TYR A 99 -41.15 -10.79 8.98
CA TYR A 99 -42.26 -10.53 8.06
C TYR A 99 -41.89 -10.91 6.61
N GLU A 100 -40.70 -10.50 6.15
CA GLU A 100 -40.18 -10.86 4.82
C GLU A 100 -39.99 -12.37 4.65
N GLU A 101 -39.59 -13.09 5.70
CA GLU A 101 -39.48 -14.55 5.70
C GLU A 101 -40.82 -15.24 5.39
N LYS A 102 -41.90 -14.83 6.07
CA LYS A 102 -43.23 -15.46 5.91
C LYS A 102 -43.79 -15.25 4.51
N GLU A 103 -43.57 -14.06 3.93
CA GLU A 103 -43.97 -13.77 2.55
C GLU A 103 -43.14 -14.60 1.55
N TRP A 104 -41.83 -14.72 1.78
CA TRP A 104 -40.96 -15.57 0.97
C TRP A 104 -41.38 -17.04 1.00
N GLU A 105 -41.66 -17.59 2.18
CA GLU A 105 -42.07 -18.97 2.36
C GLU A 105 -43.43 -19.27 1.71
N LYS A 106 -44.34 -18.28 1.72
CA LYS A 106 -45.60 -18.37 0.97
C LYS A 106 -45.35 -18.46 -0.54
N ARG A 107 -44.51 -17.58 -1.10
CA ARG A 107 -44.15 -17.59 -2.54
C ARG A 107 -43.43 -18.87 -2.94
N PHE A 108 -42.58 -19.42 -2.08
CA PHE A 108 -41.89 -20.68 -2.33
C PHE A 108 -42.86 -21.86 -2.44
N ARG A 109 -43.86 -21.94 -1.56
CA ARG A 109 -44.91 -22.97 -1.61
C ARG A 109 -45.76 -22.88 -2.87
N GLU A 110 -46.07 -21.67 -3.35
CA GLU A 110 -46.82 -21.45 -4.60
C GLU A 110 -46.02 -21.91 -5.84
N ILE A 111 -44.71 -21.66 -5.87
CA ILE A 111 -43.82 -22.13 -6.95
C ILE A 111 -43.70 -23.66 -6.95
N GLN A 112 -43.58 -24.30 -5.79
CA GLN A 112 -43.53 -25.77 -5.70
C GLN A 112 -44.83 -26.48 -6.10
N GLN A 113 -45.97 -25.78 -6.08
CA GLN A 113 -47.26 -26.34 -6.50
C GLN A 113 -47.56 -26.14 -7.99
N SER A 114 -46.74 -25.35 -8.69
CA SER A 114 -46.91 -25.04 -10.11
C SER A 114 -45.97 -25.81 -11.05
N ASP A 115 -45.05 -26.61 -10.50
CA ASP A 115 -44.28 -27.68 -11.17
C ASP A 115 -44.93 -29.06 -10.92
#